data_AF-A0A7W1IBB7-F1
#
_entry.id   AF-A0A7W1IBB7-F1
#
_cell.length_a   1.000
_cell.length_b   1.000
_cell.length_c   1.000
_cell.angle_alpha   90.00
_cell.angle_beta   90.00
_cell.angle_gamma   90.00
#
_symmetry.space_group_name_H-M   'P 1'
#
loop_
_entity.id
_entity.type
_entity.pdbx_description
1 polymer ?
#
loop_
_entity_poly.entity_id
_entity_poly.type
_entity_poly.pdbx_seq_one_letter_code
_entity_poly.pdbx_strand_id
1 'polypeptide(L)' 'MGGIELAENLARKKMPVKTLFMTGYSRDARVRQRPELDHSVLEKPFTHEELLKKVRQVLDGPLPKTN' A
#
# COMPACT_ATOMS: atom_id res chain seq x y z
N MET A 1 -4.41 13.13 -9.02
CA MET A 1 -3.47 12.61 -8.01
C MET A 1 -3.72 11.12 -7.83
N GLY A 2 -2.71 10.29 -8.08
CA GLY A 2 -2.80 8.83 -7.88
C GLY A 2 -2.49 8.41 -6.44
N GLY A 3 -2.86 7.19 -6.05
CA GLY A 3 -2.57 6.67 -4.70
C GLY A 3 -1.07 6.64 -4.35
N ILE A 4 -0.21 6.40 -5.35
CA ILE A 4 1.25 6.44 -5.20
C ILE A 4 1.74 7.87 -4.92
N GLU A 5 1.25 8.84 -5.68
CA GLU A 5 1.61 10.25 -5.52
C GLU A 5 1.22 10.77 -4.13
N LEU A 6 0.07 10.33 -3.61
CA LEU A 6 -0.36 10.65 -2.24
C LEU A 6 0.59 10.05 -1.18
N ALA A 7 0.97 8.78 -1.34
CA ALA A 7 1.92 8.14 -0.41
C ALA A 7 3.29 8.83 -0.44
N GLU A 8 3.78 9.20 -1.62
CA GLU A 8 5.03 9.97 -1.78
C GLU A 8 4.93 11.35 -1.13
N ASN A 9 3.79 12.05 -1.31
CA ASN A 9 3.55 13.34 -0.66
C ASN A 9 3.57 13.23 0.87
N LEU A 10 3.01 12.15 1.44
CA LEU A 10 3.03 11.88 2.89
C LEU A 10 4.44 11.55 3.40
N ALA A 11 5.19 10.74 2.66
CA ALA A 11 6.58 10.43 2.96
C ALA A 11 7.46 11.69 2.98
N ARG A 12 7.31 12.59 1.99
CA ARG A 12 8.03 13.88 1.95
C ARG A 12 7.69 14.80 3.13
N LYS A 13 6.50 14.66 3.72
CA LYS A 13 6.10 15.39 4.93
C LYS A 13 6.61 14.76 6.24
N LYS A 14 7.45 13.73 6.17
CA LYS A 14 7.94 12.95 7.34
C LYS A 14 6.79 12.43 8.23
N MET A 15 5.65 12.12 7.61
CA MET A 15 4.54 11.46 8.28
C MET A 15 4.57 9.98 7.86
N PRO A 16 5.20 9.08 8.64
CA PRO A 16 5.20 7.66 8.32
C PRO A 16 3.78 7.11 8.51
N VAL A 17 3.03 7.00 7.41
CA VAL A 17 1.66 6.46 7.42
C VAL A 17 1.67 5.07 6.80
N LYS A 18 1.13 4.11 7.55
CA LYS A 18 0.86 2.76 7.05
C LYS A 18 -0.21 2.83 5.96
N THR A 19 0.15 2.45 4.74
CA THR A 19 -0.68 2.60 3.56
C THR A 19 -0.98 1.23 2.97
N LEU A 20 -2.25 0.97 2.65
CA LEU A 20 -2.69 -0.23 1.93
C LEU A 20 -3.18 0.20 0.53
N PHE A 21 -2.48 -0.23 -0.50
CA PHE A 21 -2.84 0.00 -1.89
C PHE A 21 -3.87 -1.06 -2.34
N MET A 22 -4.88 -0.64 -3.09
CA MET A 22 -5.93 -1.54 -3.59
C MET A 22 -5.96 -1.46 -5.11
N THR A 23 -5.42 -2.45 -5.80
CA THR A 23 -5.24 -2.42 -7.26
C THR A 23 -6.36 -3.21 -7.94
N GLY A 24 -7.01 -2.66 -8.96
CA GLY A 24 -8.05 -3.37 -9.71
C GLY A 24 -8.28 -2.74 -11.07
N TYR A 25 -8.24 -3.56 -12.11
CA TYR A 25 -8.55 -3.21 -13.51
C TYR A 25 -7.63 -2.24 -14.24
N SER A 26 -6.41 -2.06 -13.74
CA SER A 26 -5.27 -1.79 -14.61
C SER A 26 -4.07 -2.31 -13.87
N ARG A 27 -3.30 -3.14 -14.56
CA ARG A 27 -2.01 -3.68 -14.12
C ARG A 27 -1.07 -2.50 -13.94
N ASP A 28 -1.22 -1.77 -12.83
CA ASP A 28 -0.44 -0.58 -12.53
C ASP A 28 0.97 -1.07 -12.19
N ALA A 29 1.76 -1.25 -13.24
CA ALA A 29 3.09 -1.85 -13.20
C ALA A 29 4.02 -1.12 -12.21
N ARG A 30 3.70 0.14 -11.89
CA ARG A 30 4.38 0.98 -10.91
C ARG A 30 4.31 0.43 -9.48
N VAL A 31 3.24 -0.29 -9.13
CA VAL A 31 3.09 -0.92 -7.81
C VAL A 31 3.90 -2.22 -7.75
N ARG A 32 3.88 -3.04 -8.81
CA ARG A 32 4.66 -4.30 -8.87
C ARG A 32 6.18 -4.08 -8.99
N GLN A 33 6.61 -2.96 -9.56
CA GLN A 33 8.04 -2.60 -9.64
C GLN A 33 8.61 -2.06 -8.31
N ARG A 34 7.77 -1.95 -7.27
CA ARG A 34 8.17 -1.50 -5.93
C ARG A 34 8.12 -2.67 -4.95
N PRO A 35 9.18 -3.49 -4.87
CA PRO A 35 9.24 -4.61 -3.93
C PRO A 35 9.06 -4.17 -2.47
N GLU A 36 9.35 -2.91 -2.14
CA GLU A 36 9.10 -2.32 -0.82
C GLU A 36 7.61 -2.19 -0.47
N LEU A 37 6.71 -2.27 -1.46
CA LEU A 37 5.26 -2.16 -1.30
C LEU A 37 4.55 -3.51 -1.36
N ASP A 38 5.25 -4.61 -1.64
CA ASP A 38 4.66 -5.90 -1.98
C ASP A 38 3.74 -6.46 -0.87
N HIS A 39 4.04 -6.16 0.39
CA HIS A 39 3.21 -6.56 1.53
C HIS A 39 1.94 -5.71 1.71
N SER A 40 1.90 -4.52 1.13
CA SER A 40 0.88 -3.49 1.31
C SER A 40 -0.04 -3.32 0.10
N VAL A 41 -0.20 -4.36 -0.72
CA VAL A 41 -1.07 -4.35 -1.91
C VAL A 41 -2.19 -5.39 -1.77
N LEU A 42 -3.41 -4.98 -2.07
CA LEU A 42 -4.61 -5.82 -2.13
C LEU A 42 -5.18 -5.78 -3.55
N GLU A 43 -5.16 -6.92 -4.24
CA GLU A 43 -5.70 -7.04 -5.60
C GLU A 43 -7.22 -7.17 -5.57
N LYS A 44 -7.91 -6.47 -6.47
CA LYS A 44 -9.36 -6.57 -6.70
C LYS A 44 -9.64 -7.60 -7.80
N PRO A 45 -10.74 -8.35 -7.71
CA PRO A 45 -11.70 -8.35 -6.59
C PRO A 45 -11.12 -9.05 -5.35
N PHE A 46 -11.53 -8.60 -4.17
CA PHE A 46 -11.18 -9.21 -2.88
C PHE A 46 -12.45 -9.35 -2.04
N THR A 47 -12.39 -10.25 -1.07
CA THR A 47 -13.40 -10.47 -0.03
C THR A 47 -13.17 -9.55 1.17
N HIS A 48 -14.20 -9.42 2.02
CA HIS A 48 -14.09 -8.68 3.28
C HIS A 48 -13.02 -9.28 4.21
N GLU A 49 -12.89 -10.60 4.25
CA GLU A 49 -11.87 -11.29 5.06
C GLU A 49 -10.45 -10.98 4.58
N GLU A 50 -10.23 -10.97 3.27
CA GLU A 50 -8.92 -10.62 2.69
C GLU A 50 -8.55 -9.17 3.00
N LEU A 51 -9.51 -8.24 2.95
CA LEU A 51 -9.30 -6.85 3.37
C LEU A 51 -8.91 -6.77 4.85
N LEU A 52 -9.66 -7.41 5.74
CA LEU A 52 -9.39 -7.39 7.19
C LEU A 52 -8.01 -7.97 7.52
N LYS A 53 -7.67 -9.11 6.92
CA LYS A 53 -6.37 -9.75 7.09
C LYS A 53 -5.24 -8.82 6.64
N LYS A 54 -5.41 -8.15 5.51
CA LYS A 54 -4.39 -7.25 4.96
C LYS A 54 -4.24 -5.97 5.78
N VAL A 55 -5.34 -5.41 6.27
CA VAL A 55 -5.31 -4.29 7.22
C VAL A 55 -4.56 -4.68 8.48
N ARG A 56 -4.83 -5.85 9.06
CA ARG A 56 -4.12 -6.35 10.25
C ARG A 56 -2.63 -6.52 9.97
N GLN A 57 -2.26 -7.12 8.84
CA GLN A 57 -0.86 -7.27 8.42
C GLN A 57 -0.12 -5.93 8.30
N VAL A 58 -0.73 -4.93 7.67
CA VAL A 58 -0.15 -3.59 7.53
C VAL A 58 -0.05 -2.89 8.90
N LEU A 59 -1.07 -3.01 9.74
CA LEU A 59 -1.12 -2.40 11.07
C LEU A 59 -0.23 -3.08 12.12
N ASP A 60 0.03 -4.38 12.01
CA ASP A 60 1.00 -5.11 12.87
C ASP A 60 2.43 -5.06 12.34
N GLY A 61 2.61 -4.81 11.04
CA GLY A 61 3.92 -4.69 10.44
C GLY A 61 4.73 -3.51 10.98
N PRO A 62 6.06 -3.51 10.78
CA PRO A 62 6.91 -2.38 11.13
C PRO A 62 6.47 -1.11 10.38
N LEU A 63 6.74 0.07 10.98
CA LEU A 63 6.52 1.32 10.27
C LEU A 63 7.34 1.33 8.96
N PRO A 64 6.76 1.81 7.85
CA PRO A 64 7.49 1.91 6.59
C PRO A 64 8.73 2.77 6.80
N LYS A 65 9.88 2.26 6.37
CA LYS A 65 11.15 2.98 6.45
C LYS A 65 11.07 4.18 5.50
N THR A 66 10.98 5.38 6.04
CA THR A 66 11.29 6.62 5.30
C THR A 66 12.79 6.61 5.00
N ASN A 67 13.14 6.36 3.74
CA ASN A 67 14.49 6.57 3.22
C ASN A 67 14.66 8.03 2.80
#